data_AF-A0A0A2HV92-F1
#
_entry.id   AF-A0A0A2HV92-F1
#
_cell.length_a   1.000
_cell.length_b   1.000
_cell.length_c   1.000
_cell.angle_alpha   90.00
_cell.angle_beta   90.00
_cell.angle_gamma   90.00
#
_symmetry.space_group_name_H-M   'P 1'
#
loop_
_entity.id
_entity.type
_entity.pdbx_description
1 polymer ?
#
loop_
_entity_poly.entity_id
_entity_poly.type
_entity_poly.pdbx_seq_one_letter_code
_entity_poly.pdbx_strand_id
1 'polypeptide(L)'
;MKCSLCNEGLFIPLENHIEIYCRTEAYTMCMQYSLSSEFYRPSLAENTAAPRDNRRRHIRMEDRQRVTLVQLNRSETVASHVSTPARTIDLSLGGLRLQTAEPLVNDTVIRFSFDDLAPDFPLAGTATVKWCHRLIDSPEYQAGLAFSNEQTAEAMGMYLGTRHFLR
;
A
#
# COMPACT_ATOMS: atom_id res chain seq x y z
N MET A 1 36.42 17.86 15.97
CA MET A 1 35.24 18.29 15.19
C MET A 1 34.43 17.04 14.87
N LYS A 2 33.25 16.88 15.49
CA LYS A 2 32.35 15.74 15.27
C LYS A 2 31.34 16.14 14.19
N CYS A 3 31.15 15.25 13.22
CA CYS A 3 30.13 15.39 12.19
C CYS A 3 28.74 15.22 12.83
N SER A 4 27.94 16.29 12.91
CA SER A 4 26.63 16.33 13.57
C SER A 4 25.46 15.91 12.65
N LEU A 5 25.68 14.94 11.74
CA LEU A 5 24.72 14.58 10.69
C LEU A 5 23.76 13.43 11.04
N CYS A 6 23.68 13.05 12.32
CA CYS A 6 22.64 12.14 12.83
C CYS A 6 22.09 12.73 14.11
N ASN A 7 20.97 13.45 14.01
CA ASN A 7 20.14 13.78 15.17
C ASN A 7 18.82 13.02 15.00
N GLU A 8 18.58 12.04 15.86
CA GLU A 8 17.31 11.30 15.97
C GLU A 8 16.82 10.56 14.70
N GLY A 9 17.73 10.17 13.81
CA GLY A 9 17.41 9.27 12.69
C GLY A 9 16.69 9.91 11.49
N LEU A 10 16.57 11.24 11.45
CA LEU A 10 16.14 11.97 10.25
C LEU A 10 17.33 12.46 9.44
N PHE A 11 17.37 12.09 8.15
CA PHE A 11 18.31 12.68 7.19
C PHE A 11 17.70 13.97 6.63
N ILE A 12 18.35 15.11 6.92
CA ILE A 12 18.02 16.41 6.35
C ILE A 12 19.13 16.75 5.35
N PRO A 13 18.89 16.63 4.02
CA PRO A 13 19.91 16.97 3.04
C PRO A 13 20.22 18.47 3.06
N LEU A 14 21.49 18.80 2.84
CA LEU A 14 21.93 20.18 2.64
C LEU A 14 21.33 20.76 1.35
N GLU A 15 21.12 22.08 1.28
CA GLU A 15 20.46 22.74 0.13
C GLU A 15 21.14 22.40 -1.20
N ASN A 16 22.47 22.39 -1.24
CA ASN A 16 23.24 22.03 -2.42
C ASN A 16 22.98 20.58 -2.89
N HIS A 17 22.76 19.64 -1.97
CA HIS A 17 22.42 18.26 -2.30
C HIS A 17 21.04 18.17 -2.95
N ILE A 18 20.08 18.95 -2.45
CA ILE A 18 18.71 19.00 -2.98
C ILE A 18 18.71 19.53 -4.41
N GLU A 19 19.44 20.62 -4.65
CA GLU A 19 19.50 21.28 -5.96
C GLU A 19 20.27 20.48 -7.00
N ILE A 20 21.31 19.75 -6.61
CA ILE A 20 22.11 18.95 -7.54
C ILE A 20 21.42 17.63 -7.86
N TYR A 21 20.82 16.97 -6.87
CA TYR A 21 20.32 15.60 -7.01
C TYR A 21 18.81 15.48 -6.81
N CYS A 22 18.25 15.90 -5.67
CA CYS A 22 16.87 15.54 -5.31
C CYS A 22 15.78 16.19 -6.18
N ARG A 23 16.05 17.33 -6.82
CA ARG A 23 15.10 18.07 -7.66
C ARG A 23 15.41 18.03 -9.16
N THR A 24 16.40 17.25 -9.58
CA THR A 24 16.85 17.17 -10.97
C THR A 24 16.68 15.74 -11.48
N GLU A 25 16.88 15.53 -12.77
CA GLU A 25 16.91 14.17 -13.36
C GLU A 25 18.06 13.30 -12.81
N ALA A 26 19.01 13.91 -12.08
CA ALA A 26 20.11 13.21 -11.40
C ALA A 26 19.70 12.55 -10.07
N TYR A 27 18.41 12.54 -9.73
CA TYR A 27 17.90 11.95 -8.48
C TYR A 27 18.30 10.48 -8.29
N THR A 28 18.48 9.72 -9.37
CA THR A 28 18.94 8.31 -9.33
C THR A 28 20.38 8.15 -8.82
N MET A 29 21.18 9.23 -8.82
CA MET A 29 22.55 9.27 -8.32
C MET A 29 22.65 9.79 -6.87
N CYS A 30 21.53 10.21 -6.26
CA CYS A 30 21.51 10.56 -4.84
C CYS A 30 21.72 9.29 -4.02
N MET A 31 22.82 9.19 -3.28
CA MET A 31 23.11 8.03 -2.42
C MET A 31 21.97 7.72 -1.45
N GLN A 32 21.25 8.73 -0.93
CA GLN A 32 20.11 8.49 -0.06
C GLN A 32 18.88 7.99 -0.81
N TYR A 33 18.65 8.43 -2.05
CA TYR A 33 17.65 7.87 -2.95
C TYR A 33 18.01 6.43 -3.35
N SER A 34 19.27 6.16 -3.64
CA SER A 34 19.76 4.81 -3.94
C SER A 34 19.57 3.90 -2.73
N LEU A 35 19.99 4.31 -1.54
CA LEU A 35 19.84 3.55 -0.30
C LEU A 35 18.36 3.33 0.04
N SER A 36 17.50 4.34 -0.07
CA SER A 36 16.07 4.16 0.16
C SER A 36 15.46 3.26 -0.92
N SER A 37 15.82 3.42 -2.19
CA SER A 37 15.38 2.55 -3.27
C SER A 37 15.87 1.11 -3.11
N GLU A 38 17.02 0.88 -2.47
CA GLU A 38 17.52 -0.45 -2.09
C GLU A 38 16.79 -1.01 -0.86
N PHE A 39 16.36 -0.18 0.10
CA PHE A 39 15.39 -0.59 1.12
C PHE A 39 13.99 -0.90 0.54
N TYR A 40 13.66 -0.34 -0.63
CA TYR A 40 12.41 -0.56 -1.36
C TYR A 40 12.52 -1.55 -2.53
N ARG A 41 13.72 -2.07 -2.82
CA ARG A 41 13.90 -3.30 -3.59
C ARG A 41 13.70 -4.45 -2.60
N PRO A 42 12.71 -5.34 -2.78
CA PRO A 42 12.60 -6.52 -1.94
C PRO A 42 13.66 -7.55 -2.34
N SER A 43 14.95 -7.22 -2.21
CA SER A 43 16.01 -8.22 -2.16
C SER A 43 16.18 -8.64 -0.72
N LEU A 44 15.54 -9.75 -0.37
CA LEU A 44 16.00 -10.76 0.60
C LEU A 44 17.23 -10.36 1.43
N ALA A 45 17.04 -9.56 2.48
CA ALA A 45 17.98 -9.47 3.59
C ALA A 45 17.27 -8.93 4.82
N GLU A 46 17.31 -9.74 5.86
CA GLU A 46 16.91 -9.46 7.23
C GLU A 46 17.61 -8.18 7.75
N ASN A 47 16.98 -7.53 8.73
CA ASN A 47 17.55 -6.54 9.65
C ASN A 47 17.44 -5.04 9.29
N THR A 48 16.23 -4.52 9.36
CA THR A 48 16.00 -3.31 10.17
C THR A 48 14.78 -3.55 11.05
N ALA A 49 15.02 -3.52 12.36
CA ALA A 49 14.07 -3.89 13.37
C ALA A 49 12.79 -3.05 13.25
N ALA A 50 11.73 -3.65 12.70
CA ALA A 50 10.40 -3.39 13.19
C ALA A 50 10.45 -3.50 14.73
N PRO A 51 9.71 -2.67 15.49
CA PRO A 51 9.58 -2.87 16.93
C PRO A 51 9.32 -4.36 17.16
N ARG A 52 10.00 -5.01 18.10
CA ARG A 52 10.00 -6.49 18.28
C ARG A 52 8.59 -7.13 18.40
N ASP A 53 7.54 -6.32 18.45
CA ASP A 53 6.13 -6.69 18.55
C ASP A 53 5.28 -6.36 17.29
N ASN A 54 5.85 -5.72 16.27
CA ASN A 54 5.11 -5.39 15.06
C ASN A 54 5.12 -6.58 14.09
N ARG A 55 4.02 -7.34 14.09
CA ARG A 55 3.80 -8.49 13.19
C ARG A 55 3.60 -8.11 11.71
N ARG A 56 3.56 -6.82 11.36
CA ARG A 56 3.30 -6.38 9.98
C ARG A 56 4.59 -6.29 9.18
N ARG A 57 4.61 -6.98 8.03
CA ARG A 57 5.71 -6.94 7.05
C ARG A 57 5.80 -5.60 6.31
N HIS A 58 4.70 -4.88 6.14
CA HIS A 58 4.63 -3.64 5.38
C HIS A 58 3.99 -2.51 6.19
N ILE A 59 4.53 -1.30 6.04
CA ILE A 59 3.94 -0.07 6.58
C ILE A 59 2.60 0.17 5.91
N ARG A 60 1.64 0.69 6.67
CA ARG A 60 0.31 1.05 6.19
C ARG A 60 0.15 2.56 6.15
N MET A 61 -0.48 3.06 5.11
CA MET A 61 -0.74 4.48 4.89
C MET A 61 -2.23 4.73 4.84
N GLU A 62 -2.70 5.75 5.57
CA GLU A 62 -4.11 6.13 5.58
C GLU A 62 -4.54 6.53 4.17
N ASP A 63 -5.70 6.03 3.77
CA ASP A 63 -6.28 6.24 2.45
C ASP A 63 -7.80 6.17 2.52
N ARG A 64 -8.52 6.86 1.63
CA ARG A 64 -10.00 6.93 1.62
C ARG A 64 -10.62 6.88 0.23
N GLN A 65 -10.01 6.16 -0.70
CA GLN A 65 -10.54 5.94 -2.04
C GLN A 65 -11.76 5.02 -2.04
N ARG A 66 -12.64 5.21 -3.03
CA ARG A 66 -13.70 4.25 -3.35
C ARG A 66 -13.12 3.07 -4.12
N VAL A 67 -13.59 1.90 -3.75
CA VAL A 67 -13.17 0.63 -4.34
C VAL A 67 -14.40 -0.22 -4.58
N THR A 68 -14.51 -0.78 -5.77
CA THR A 68 -15.50 -1.80 -6.10
C THR A 68 -14.92 -3.19 -5.88
N LEU A 69 -15.65 -4.05 -5.17
CA LEU A 69 -15.28 -5.44 -4.90
C LEU A 69 -16.18 -6.41 -5.64
N VAL A 70 -15.60 -7.48 -6.20
CA VAL A 70 -16.31 -8.56 -6.88
C VAL A 70 -15.75 -9.90 -6.42
N GLN A 71 -16.60 -10.76 -5.86
CA GLN A 71 -16.17 -12.08 -5.41
C GLN A 71 -15.87 -13.01 -6.60
N LEU A 72 -14.75 -13.72 -6.53
CA LEU A 72 -14.35 -14.72 -7.51
C LEU A 72 -14.62 -16.14 -6.98
N ASN A 73 -14.87 -17.08 -7.87
CA ASN A 73 -14.95 -18.49 -7.55
C ASN A 73 -13.57 -19.15 -7.65
N ARG A 74 -13.52 -20.47 -7.41
CA ARG A 74 -12.27 -21.25 -7.46
C ARG A 74 -11.58 -21.26 -8.83
N SER A 75 -12.33 -21.00 -9.90
CA SER A 75 -11.81 -20.89 -11.26
C SER A 75 -11.45 -19.45 -11.63
N GLU A 76 -11.38 -18.55 -10.63
CA GLU A 76 -11.14 -17.11 -10.78
C GLU A 76 -12.15 -16.40 -11.68
N THR A 77 -13.30 -17.03 -11.95
CA THR A 77 -14.42 -16.38 -12.63
C THR A 77 -15.35 -15.73 -11.63
N VAL A 78 -16.12 -14.75 -12.08
CA VAL A 78 -17.02 -13.98 -11.22
C VAL A 78 -18.03 -14.91 -10.56
N ALA A 79 -17.96 -15.06 -9.24
CA ALA A 79 -18.87 -15.91 -8.46
C ALA A 79 -20.23 -15.24 -8.26
N SER A 80 -20.21 -13.92 -8.12
CA SER A 80 -21.39 -13.08 -7.96
C SER A 80 -21.27 -11.86 -8.85
N HIS A 81 -22.29 -11.60 -9.66
CA HIS A 81 -22.37 -10.37 -10.46
C HIS A 81 -22.70 -9.13 -9.61
N VAL A 82 -23.03 -9.32 -8.32
CA VAL A 82 -23.23 -8.22 -7.38
C VAL A 82 -21.87 -7.68 -6.97
N SER A 83 -21.63 -6.42 -7.29
CA SER A 83 -20.47 -5.70 -6.80
C SER A 83 -20.75 -5.10 -5.42
N THR A 84 -19.78 -5.22 -4.52
CA THR A 84 -19.86 -4.61 -3.19
C THR A 84 -19.04 -3.33 -3.20
N PRO A 85 -19.65 -2.14 -3.06
CA PRO A 85 -18.91 -0.90 -2.90
C PRO A 85 -18.20 -0.87 -1.54
N ALA A 86 -16.99 -0.36 -1.53
CA ALA A 86 -16.13 -0.26 -0.37
C ALA A 86 -15.38 1.08 -0.35
N ARG A 87 -14.85 1.43 0.82
CA ARG A 87 -13.89 2.52 0.97
C ARG A 87 -12.64 2.02 1.64
N THR A 88 -11.48 2.45 1.16
CA THR A 88 -10.23 2.20 1.87
C THR A 88 -10.19 2.99 3.18
N ILE A 89 -9.47 2.43 4.14
CA ILE A 89 -9.10 3.07 5.41
C ILE A 89 -7.58 3.24 5.42
N ASP A 90 -6.86 2.20 4.99
CA ASP A 90 -5.43 2.26 4.73
C ASP A 90 -5.01 1.23 3.68
N LEU A 91 -3.81 1.46 3.15
CA LEU A 91 -3.17 0.69 2.09
C LEU A 91 -1.75 0.32 2.50
N SER A 92 -1.24 -0.78 1.96
CA SER A 92 0.15 -1.19 2.08
C SER A 92 0.56 -1.98 0.84
N LEU A 93 1.85 -2.22 0.66
CA LEU A 93 2.36 -3.11 -0.38
C LEU A 93 1.80 -4.54 -0.30
N GLY A 94 1.35 -4.97 0.89
CA GLY A 94 0.84 -6.33 1.10
C GLY A 94 -0.69 -6.45 1.07
N GLY A 95 -1.43 -5.34 1.04
CA GLY A 95 -2.89 -5.41 1.12
C GLY A 95 -3.60 -4.14 1.55
N LEU A 96 -4.91 -4.27 1.73
CA LEU A 96 -5.88 -3.18 1.97
C LEU A 96 -6.56 -3.36 3.34
N ARG A 97 -6.95 -2.26 3.97
CA ARG A 97 -8.03 -2.27 4.97
C ARG A 97 -9.18 -1.45 4.41
N LEU A 98 -10.37 -2.03 4.44
CA LEU A 98 -11.57 -1.46 3.83
C LEU A 98 -12.73 -1.38 4.82
N GLN A 99 -13.68 -0.52 4.51
CA GLN A 99 -15.00 -0.42 5.10
C GLN A 99 -16.06 -0.80 4.05
N THR A 100 -17.02 -1.63 4.44
CA THR A 100 -18.10 -2.12 3.56
C THR A 100 -19.44 -2.11 4.29
N ALA A 101 -20.54 -1.97 3.55
CA ALA A 101 -21.89 -2.08 4.12
C ALA A 101 -22.29 -3.54 4.39
N GLU A 102 -21.73 -4.47 3.63
CA GLU A 102 -22.03 -5.90 3.69
C GLU A 102 -20.80 -6.70 4.15
N PRO A 103 -20.98 -7.83 4.85
CA PRO A 103 -19.89 -8.67 5.31
C PRO A 103 -19.19 -9.35 4.13
N LEU A 104 -17.86 -9.40 4.17
CA LEU A 104 -17.06 -10.21 3.24
C LEU A 104 -16.78 -11.59 3.85
N VAL A 105 -16.78 -12.63 3.01
CA VAL A 105 -16.49 -14.00 3.45
C VAL A 105 -14.98 -14.19 3.58
N ASN A 106 -14.52 -14.60 4.76
CA ASN A 106 -13.10 -14.88 5.01
C ASN A 106 -12.56 -15.96 4.06
N ASP A 107 -11.26 -15.87 3.74
CA ASP A 107 -10.51 -16.76 2.87
C ASP A 107 -11.05 -16.90 1.45
N THR A 108 -11.90 -15.96 1.02
CA THR A 108 -12.33 -15.85 -0.38
C THR A 108 -11.43 -14.91 -1.16
N VAL A 109 -11.24 -15.23 -2.43
CA VAL A 109 -10.55 -14.36 -3.39
C VAL A 109 -11.57 -13.41 -3.98
N ILE A 110 -11.23 -12.12 -3.96
CA ILE A 110 -12.02 -11.06 -4.55
C ILE A 110 -11.16 -10.28 -5.53
N ARG A 111 -11.80 -9.78 -6.58
CA ARG A 111 -11.24 -8.73 -7.42
C ARG A 111 -11.62 -7.38 -6.85
N PHE A 112 -10.67 -6.46 -6.78
CA PHE A 112 -10.91 -5.07 -6.40
C PHE A 112 -10.52 -4.13 -7.55
N SER A 113 -11.18 -2.99 -7.64
CA SER A 113 -10.84 -1.90 -8.56
C SER A 113 -11.09 -0.56 -7.89
N PHE A 114 -10.18 0.38 -8.03
CA PHE A 114 -10.35 1.74 -7.52
C PHE A 114 -11.16 2.56 -8.52
N ASP A 115 -12.28 3.13 -8.07
CA ASP A 115 -13.26 3.76 -8.97
C ASP A 115 -12.89 5.19 -9.35
N ASP A 116 -12.17 5.88 -8.46
CA ASP A 116 -11.90 7.33 -8.56
C ASP A 116 -10.49 7.64 -9.11
N LEU A 117 -9.75 6.64 -9.58
CA LEU A 117 -8.42 6.88 -10.17
C LEU A 117 -8.54 7.33 -11.62
N ALA A 118 -7.63 8.22 -12.03
CA ALA A 118 -7.57 8.71 -13.40
C ALA A 118 -7.46 7.53 -14.39
N PRO A 119 -8.03 7.64 -15.60
CA PRO A 119 -8.04 6.55 -16.59
C PRO A 119 -6.65 5.97 -16.90
N ASP A 120 -5.61 6.79 -16.73
CA ASP A 120 -4.22 6.44 -17.00
C ASP A 120 -3.57 5.60 -15.87
N PHE A 121 -4.25 5.44 -14.73
CA PHE A 121 -3.78 4.65 -13.61
C PHE A 121 -4.88 3.73 -13.02
N PRO A 122 -5.41 2.78 -13.81
CA PRO A 122 -6.43 1.86 -13.32
C PRO A 122 -5.80 0.88 -12.33
N LEU A 123 -5.94 1.15 -11.03
CA LEU A 123 -5.48 0.24 -9.99
C LEU A 123 -6.56 -0.80 -9.71
N ALA A 124 -6.30 -2.02 -10.16
CA ALA A 124 -7.14 -3.18 -9.91
C ALA A 124 -6.28 -4.42 -9.69
N GLY A 125 -6.82 -5.40 -8.98
CA GLY A 125 -6.09 -6.62 -8.67
C GLY A 125 -6.96 -7.65 -7.96
N THR A 126 -6.33 -8.74 -7.55
CA THR A 126 -6.98 -9.77 -6.75
C THR A 126 -6.38 -9.80 -5.34
N ALA A 127 -7.24 -10.07 -4.37
CA ALA A 127 -6.86 -10.15 -2.97
C ALA A 127 -7.68 -11.21 -2.26
N THR A 128 -7.12 -11.79 -1.21
CA THR A 128 -7.81 -12.71 -0.31
C THR A 128 -8.30 -11.97 0.92
N VAL A 129 -9.57 -12.18 1.29
CA VAL A 129 -10.13 -11.68 2.56
C VAL A 129 -9.46 -12.43 3.71
N LYS A 130 -8.69 -11.74 4.55
CA LYS A 130 -8.02 -12.34 5.72
C LYS A 130 -8.84 -12.24 6.99
N TRP A 131 -9.68 -11.22 7.09
CA TRP A 131 -10.63 -11.04 8.18
C TRP A 131 -11.71 -10.05 7.75
N CYS A 132 -12.89 -10.18 8.35
CA CYS A 132 -13.99 -9.25 8.26
C CYS A 132 -14.75 -9.25 9.59
N HIS A 133 -15.02 -8.07 10.14
CA HIS A 133 -15.78 -7.93 11.39
C HIS A 133 -16.66 -6.68 11.35
N ARG A 134 -17.80 -6.76 12.03
CA ARG A 134 -18.71 -5.63 12.19
C ARG A 134 -18.07 -4.56 13.06
N LEU A 135 -18.27 -3.29 12.70
CA LEU A 135 -17.85 -2.16 13.53
C LEU A 135 -18.78 -2.04 14.76
N ILE A 136 -18.20 -1.68 15.91
CA ILE A 136 -18.97 -1.40 17.12
C ILE A 136 -19.83 -0.16 16.85
N ASP A 137 -21.11 -0.22 17.23
CA ASP A 137 -22.09 0.85 17.08
C ASP A 137 -22.33 1.34 15.64
N SER A 138 -21.95 0.55 14.63
CA SER A 138 -22.24 0.81 13.21
C SER A 138 -22.86 -0.42 12.53
N PRO A 139 -23.75 -0.23 11.54
CA PRO A 139 -24.21 -1.31 10.69
C PRO A 139 -23.12 -1.84 9.73
N GLU A 140 -22.00 -1.14 9.61
CA GLU A 140 -20.95 -1.43 8.64
C GLU A 140 -19.92 -2.45 9.15
N TYR A 141 -19.08 -2.90 8.22
CA TYR A 141 -18.03 -3.88 8.44
C TYR A 141 -16.67 -3.29 8.07
N GLN A 142 -15.64 -3.80 8.74
CA GLN A 142 -14.25 -3.57 8.37
C GLN A 142 -13.65 -4.90 7.91
N ALA A 143 -12.89 -4.85 6.81
CA ALA A 143 -12.22 -6.03 6.27
C ALA A 143 -10.74 -5.76 5.97
N GLY A 144 -9.92 -6.78 6.17
CA GLY A 144 -8.51 -6.79 5.79
C GLY A 144 -8.28 -7.73 4.63
N LEU A 145 -7.72 -7.19 3.56
CA LEU A 145 -7.38 -7.95 2.36
C LEU A 145 -5.87 -8.09 2.23
N ALA A 146 -5.41 -9.22 1.73
CA ALA A 146 -4.01 -9.45 1.34
C ALA A 146 -3.92 -9.71 -0.16
N PHE A 147 -3.01 -9.04 -0.87
CA PHE A 147 -2.88 -9.24 -2.31
C PHE A 147 -2.48 -10.67 -2.66
N SER A 148 -3.05 -11.18 -3.74
CA SER A 148 -2.85 -12.57 -4.15
C SER A 148 -1.62 -12.76 -5.07
N ASN A 149 -1.10 -11.68 -5.67
CA ASN A 149 0.03 -11.75 -6.59
C ASN A 149 0.95 -10.51 -6.48
N GLU A 150 2.18 -10.68 -6.97
CA GLU A 150 3.24 -9.66 -6.95
C GLU A 150 2.92 -8.47 -7.86
N GLN A 151 2.28 -8.70 -9.01
CA GLN A 151 1.85 -7.64 -9.94
C GLN A 151 0.95 -6.61 -9.25
N THR A 152 0.02 -7.07 -8.40
CA THR A 152 -0.85 -6.20 -7.61
C THR A 152 -0.06 -5.40 -6.58
N ALA A 153 0.95 -6.02 -5.95
CA ALA A 153 1.82 -5.36 -4.99
C ALA A 153 2.71 -4.30 -5.65
N GLU A 154 3.24 -4.56 -6.85
CA GLU A 154 4.02 -3.62 -7.65
C GLU A 154 3.18 -2.42 -8.10
N ALA A 155 1.98 -2.67 -8.63
CA ALA A 155 1.04 -1.60 -9.02
C ALA A 155 0.65 -0.73 -7.81
N MET A 156 0.43 -1.35 -6.65
CA MET A 156 0.21 -0.63 -5.40
C MET A 156 1.45 0.17 -4.97
N GLY A 157 2.66 -0.37 -5.15
CA GLY A 157 3.90 0.36 -4.87
C GLY A 157 4.02 1.64 -5.70
N MET A 158 3.74 1.56 -7.01
CA MET A 158 3.71 2.73 -7.89
C MET A 158 2.66 3.76 -7.45
N TYR A 159 1.45 3.30 -7.10
CA TYR A 159 0.38 4.15 -6.58
C TYR A 159 0.77 4.91 -5.31
N LEU A 160 1.34 4.17 -4.36
CA LEU A 160 1.78 4.70 -3.08
C LEU A 160 2.94 5.69 -3.25
N GLY A 161 3.83 5.44 -4.22
CA GLY A 161 4.88 6.36 -4.63
C GLY A 161 4.34 7.68 -5.16
N THR A 162 3.36 7.66 -6.07
CA THR A 162 2.81 8.90 -6.67
C THR A 162 2.06 9.77 -5.66
N ARG A 163 1.38 9.18 -4.67
CA ARG A 163 0.66 9.94 -3.62
C ARG A 163 1.57 10.68 -2.64
N HIS A 164 2.82 10.27 -2.50
CA HIS A 164 3.78 10.97 -1.65
C HIS A 164 4.28 12.31 -2.25
N PHE A 165 4.12 12.52 -3.56
CA PHE A 165 4.55 13.76 -4.23
C PHE A 165 3.47 14.86 -4.27
N LEU A 166 2.25 14.56 -3.80
CA LEU A 166 1.10 15.48 -3.84
C LEU A 166 0.72 16.05 -2.47
N ARG A 167 1.58 15.91 -1.45
CA ARG A 167 1.40 16.52 -0.13
C ARG A 167 2.56 17.42 0.23
#